data_AF-A0A6J6HNB9-F1
#
_entry.id   AF-A0A6J6HNB9-F1
#
_cell.length_a   1.000
_cell.length_b   1.000
_cell.length_c   1.000
_cell.angle_alpha   90.00
_cell.angle_beta   90.00
_cell.angle_gamma   90.00
#
_symmetry.space_group_name_H-M   'P 1'
#
loop_
_entity.id
_entity.type
_entity.pdbx_description
1 polymer ?
#
loop_
_entity_poly.entity_id
_entity_poly.type
_entity_poly.pdbx_seq_one_letter_code
_entity_poly.pdbx_strand_id
1 'polypeptide(L)'
;MLVNFKKFTELERNRKRAILLLRFEASIVFALVIYLLVAPILSSVTAVESLGAEIIFGFLGALGLWMSSNGFKQNKSFGRAPAVLANLIALGVSYYMISGKLFLIGFPLALLALFTIFSSIFGYRE
;
A
#
# COMPACT_ATOMS: atom_id res chain seq x y z
N MET A 1 32.90 -13.08 -8.33
CA MET A 1 32.62 -12.78 -6.90
C MET A 1 31.92 -11.43 -6.69
N LEU A 2 32.42 -10.33 -7.25
CA LEU A 2 31.88 -8.96 -7.07
C LEU A 2 30.40 -8.78 -7.49
N VAL A 3 29.96 -9.43 -8.57
CA VAL A 3 28.57 -9.33 -9.08
C VAL A 3 27.54 -9.86 -8.07
N ASN A 4 27.89 -10.86 -7.27
CA ASN A 4 26.97 -11.48 -6.33
C ASN A 4 26.75 -10.59 -5.09
N PHE A 5 27.80 -9.90 -4.65
CA PHE A 5 27.73 -8.98 -3.52
C PHE A 5 26.86 -7.75 -3.83
N LYS A 6 27.02 -7.16 -5.01
CA LYS A 6 26.19 -6.02 -5.45
C LYS A 6 24.71 -6.41 -5.49
N LYS A 7 24.37 -7.56 -6.09
CA LYS A 7 22.99 -8.08 -6.14
C LYS A 7 22.38 -8.28 -4.74
N PHE A 8 23.17 -8.78 -3.79
CA PHE A 8 22.73 -8.94 -2.40
C PHE A 8 22.43 -7.59 -1.73
N THR A 9 23.30 -6.59 -1.88
CA THR A 9 23.07 -5.25 -1.32
C THR A 9 21.85 -4.55 -1.90
N GLU A 10 21.58 -4.74 -3.19
CA GLU A 10 20.42 -4.19 -3.89
C GLU A 10 19.11 -4.80 -3.36
N LEU A 11 19.08 -6.13 -3.19
CA LEU A 11 17.95 -6.84 -2.61
C LEU A 11 17.63 -6.34 -1.20
N GLU A 12 18.63 -6.27 -0.33
CA GLU A 12 18.44 -5.82 1.05
C GLU A 12 17.96 -4.37 1.12
N ARG A 13 18.44 -3.51 0.21
CA ARG A 13 17.96 -2.12 0.11
C ARG A 13 16.50 -2.06 -0.32
N ASN A 14 16.11 -2.83 -1.34
CA ASN A 14 14.74 -2.89 -1.80
C ASN A 14 13.80 -3.47 -0.74
N ARG A 15 14.26 -4.48 0.01
CA ARG A 15 13.53 -5.06 1.15
C ARG A 15 13.25 -4.02 2.23
N LYS A 16 14.27 -3.26 2.66
CA LYS A 16 14.10 -2.18 3.66
C LYS A 16 13.15 -1.08 3.17
N ARG A 17 13.24 -0.71 1.88
CA ARG A 17 12.32 0.23 1.25
C ARG A 17 10.88 -0.28 1.23
N ALA A 18 10.66 -1.54 0.82
CA ALA A 18 9.34 -2.16 0.81
C ALA A 18 8.72 -2.16 2.22
N ILE A 19 9.50 -2.50 3.25
CA ILE A 19 9.04 -2.46 4.64
C ILE A 19 8.59 -1.06 5.05
N LEU A 20 9.37 -0.03 4.72
CA LEU A 20 9.06 1.35 5.07
C LEU A 20 7.80 1.83 4.33
N LEU A 21 7.75 1.63 3.03
CA LEU A 21 6.63 2.04 2.17
C LEU A 21 5.32 1.37 2.59
N LEU A 22 5.33 0.05 2.81
CA LEU A 22 4.13 -0.69 3.23
C LEU A 22 3.62 -0.24 4.59
N ARG A 23 4.52 0.09 5.54
CA ARG A 23 4.11 0.64 6.83
C ARG A 23 3.51 2.03 6.70
N PHE A 24 4.11 2.86 5.86
CA PHE A 24 3.60 4.20 5.58
C PHE A 24 2.22 4.15 4.90
N GLU A 25 2.05 3.31 3.88
CA GLU A 25 0.76 3.07 3.22
C GLU A 25 -0.28 2.54 4.19
N ALA A 26 0.07 1.53 5.02
CA ALA A 26 -0.82 1.01 6.05
C ALA A 26 -1.27 2.12 7.02
N SER A 27 -0.36 2.99 7.44
CA SER A 27 -0.70 4.13 8.32
C SER A 27 -1.63 5.14 7.64
N ILE A 28 -1.43 5.45 6.35
CA ILE A 28 -2.32 6.33 5.59
C ILE A 28 -3.71 5.71 5.49
N VAL A 29 -3.81 4.45 5.07
CA VAL A 29 -5.10 3.76 4.94
C VAL A 29 -5.80 3.67 6.29
N PHE A 30 -5.07 3.38 7.36
CA PHE A 30 -5.63 3.36 8.71
C PHE A 30 -6.14 4.74 9.16
N ALA A 31 -5.41 5.81 8.86
CA ALA A 31 -5.86 7.18 9.14
C ALA A 31 -7.13 7.54 8.34
N LEU A 32 -7.22 7.09 7.07
CA LEU A 32 -8.44 7.25 6.27
C LEU A 32 -9.63 6.49 6.88
N VAL A 33 -9.42 5.27 7.38
CA VAL A 33 -10.46 4.51 8.08
C VAL A 33 -10.95 5.24 9.33
N ILE A 34 -10.03 5.79 10.15
CA ILE A 34 -10.41 6.59 11.32
C ILE A 34 -11.20 7.83 10.89
N TYR A 35 -10.77 8.52 9.83
CA TYR A 35 -11.49 9.66 9.29
C TYR A 35 -12.92 9.26 8.88
N LEU A 36 -13.09 8.16 8.16
CA LEU A 36 -14.40 7.66 7.72
C LEU A 36 -15.30 7.20 8.87
N LEU A 37 -14.73 6.75 9.99
CA LEU A 37 -15.49 6.44 11.21
C LEU A 37 -16.05 7.69 11.90
N VAL A 38 -15.31 8.81 11.84
CA VAL A 38 -15.67 10.07 12.50
C VAL A 38 -16.54 10.97 11.62
N ALA A 39 -16.35 10.93 10.29
CA ALA A 39 -17.05 11.79 9.34
C ALA A 39 -18.59 11.77 9.45
N PRO A 40 -19.27 10.63 9.72
CA PRO A 40 -20.73 10.59 9.86
C PRO A 40 -21.27 11.33 11.09
N ILE A 41 -20.42 11.57 12.09
CA ILE A 41 -20.79 12.33 13.30
C ILE A 41 -20.82 13.83 12.98
N LEU A 42 -19.97 14.26 12.05
CA LEU A 42 -19.77 15.67 11.70
C LEU A 42 -20.57 16.11 10.47
N SER A 43 -21.09 15.16 9.67
CA SER A 43 -21.71 15.44 8.37
C SER A 43 -22.75 14.40 7.99
N SER A 44 -23.74 14.80 7.18
CA SER A 44 -24.73 13.87 6.61
C SER A 44 -24.09 13.00 5.54
N VAL A 45 -24.19 11.67 5.70
CA VAL A 45 -23.64 10.69 4.74
C VAL A 45 -24.70 10.33 3.70
N THR A 46 -24.39 10.55 2.43
CA THR A 46 -25.32 10.31 1.31
C THR A 46 -25.47 8.84 0.93
N ALA A 47 -24.48 7.99 1.25
CA ALA A 47 -24.44 6.57 0.88
C ALA A 47 -23.89 5.71 2.02
N VAL A 48 -24.74 5.41 3.01
CA VAL A 48 -24.35 4.70 4.24
C VAL A 48 -23.86 3.27 3.98
N GLU A 49 -24.45 2.56 3.02
CA GLU A 49 -24.06 1.19 2.69
C GLU A 49 -22.65 1.10 2.08
N SER A 50 -22.31 2.03 1.18
CA SER A 50 -20.97 2.10 0.57
C SER A 50 -19.90 2.44 1.60
N LEU A 51 -20.24 3.29 2.58
CA LEU A 51 -19.32 3.70 3.64
C LEU A 51 -18.90 2.51 4.52
N GLY A 52 -19.85 1.63 4.88
CA GLY A 52 -19.57 0.46 5.71
C GLY A 52 -18.57 -0.50 5.05
N ALA A 53 -18.76 -0.78 3.75
CA ALA A 53 -17.84 -1.62 2.99
C ALA A 53 -16.44 -0.99 2.92
N GLU A 54 -16.35 0.32 2.66
CA GLU A 54 -15.08 1.04 2.59
C GLU A 54 -14.30 0.99 3.91
N ILE A 55 -14.97 1.14 5.05
CA ILE A 55 -14.35 1.02 6.38
C ILE A 55 -13.79 -0.40 6.60
N ILE A 56 -14.57 -1.44 6.31
CA ILE A 56 -14.16 -2.83 6.53
C ILE A 56 -12.98 -3.18 5.61
N PHE A 57 -13.10 -2.92 4.30
CA PHE A 57 -12.03 -3.21 3.34
C PHE A 57 -10.80 -2.34 3.57
N GLY A 58 -10.96 -1.08 3.95
CA GLY A 58 -9.87 -0.19 4.33
C GLY A 58 -9.11 -0.71 5.54
N PHE A 59 -9.81 -1.15 6.60
CA PHE A 59 -9.19 -1.72 7.78
C PHE A 59 -8.44 -3.02 7.47
N LEU A 60 -9.07 -3.93 6.74
CA LEU A 60 -8.43 -5.17 6.28
C LEU A 60 -7.22 -4.89 5.37
N GLY A 61 -7.32 -3.89 4.49
CA GLY A 61 -6.22 -3.46 3.63
C GLY A 61 -5.03 -2.93 4.43
N ALA A 62 -5.27 -2.06 5.42
CA ALA A 62 -4.23 -1.55 6.30
C ALA A 62 -3.53 -2.68 7.09
N LEU A 63 -4.31 -3.61 7.66
CA LEU A 63 -3.76 -4.77 8.34
C LEU A 63 -2.96 -5.67 7.40
N GLY A 64 -3.48 -5.94 6.20
CA GLY A 64 -2.81 -6.73 5.17
C GLY A 64 -1.46 -6.14 4.77
N LEU A 65 -1.40 -4.83 4.50
CA LEU A 65 -0.16 -4.11 4.21
C LEU A 65 0.84 -4.19 5.37
N TRP A 66 0.37 -4.02 6.60
CA TRP A 66 1.22 -4.13 7.78
C TRP A 66 1.78 -5.55 7.96
N MET A 67 0.95 -6.58 7.78
CA MET A 67 1.36 -7.98 7.80
C MET A 67 2.36 -8.30 6.69
N SER A 68 2.16 -7.78 5.47
CA SER A 68 3.11 -7.89 4.37
C SER A 68 4.46 -7.27 4.72
N SER A 69 4.47 -6.10 5.37
CA SER A 69 5.71 -5.47 5.86
C SER A 69 6.45 -6.37 6.86
N ASN A 70 5.73 -7.06 7.74
CA ASN A 70 6.30 -8.00 8.70
C ASN A 70 6.81 -9.27 8.00
N GLY A 71 6.16 -9.71 6.92
CA GLY A 71 6.64 -10.78 6.04
C GLY A 71 8.00 -10.45 5.42
N PHE A 72 8.17 -9.24 4.88
CA PHE A 72 9.47 -8.78 4.37
C PHE A 72 10.54 -8.70 5.47
N LYS A 73 10.18 -8.26 6.69
CA LYS A 73 11.11 -8.25 7.83
C LYS A 73 11.60 -9.66 8.18
N GLN A 74 10.72 -10.65 8.14
CA GLN A 74 11.00 -12.04 8.46
C GLN A 74 11.60 -12.84 7.29
N ASN A 75 11.88 -12.22 6.14
CA ASN A 75 12.32 -12.88 4.91
C ASN A 75 11.35 -14.02 4.50
N LYS A 76 10.05 -13.72 4.48
CA LYS A 76 9.01 -14.67 4.07
C LYS A 76 8.36 -14.24 2.75
N SER A 77 8.08 -15.21 1.87
CA SER A 77 7.51 -14.98 0.54
C SER A 77 6.13 -14.33 0.57
N PHE A 78 5.33 -14.59 1.61
CA PHE A 78 4.00 -14.01 1.77
C PHE A 78 4.01 -12.48 1.95
N GLY A 79 5.16 -11.85 2.20
CA GLY A 79 5.28 -10.40 2.19
C GLY A 79 5.02 -9.79 0.81
N ARG A 80 5.52 -10.45 -0.25
CA ARG A 80 5.56 -9.91 -1.62
C ARG A 80 4.21 -9.90 -2.30
N ALA A 81 3.52 -11.05 -2.36
CA ALA A 81 2.33 -11.18 -3.19
C ALA A 81 1.18 -10.23 -2.79
N PRO A 82 0.80 -10.11 -1.49
CA PRO A 82 -0.26 -9.19 -1.09
C PRO A 82 0.14 -7.71 -1.24
N ALA A 83 1.41 -7.38 -1.01
CA ALA A 83 1.93 -6.01 -1.20
C ALA A 83 1.81 -5.54 -2.65
N VAL A 84 2.17 -6.41 -3.61
CA VAL A 84 2.06 -6.10 -5.04
C VAL A 84 0.59 -6.00 -5.46
N LEU A 85 -0.25 -6.94 -5.02
CA LEU A 85 -1.68 -6.94 -5.35
C LEU A 85 -2.39 -5.67 -4.85
N ALA A 86 -2.18 -5.30 -3.58
CA ALA A 86 -2.79 -4.11 -2.99
C ALA A 86 -2.38 -2.83 -3.74
N ASN A 87 -1.12 -2.73 -4.15
CA ASN A 87 -0.64 -1.56 -4.89
C ASN A 87 -1.08 -1.55 -6.37
N LEU A 88 -1.31 -2.71 -6.98
CA LEU A 88 -1.96 -2.77 -8.30
C LEU A 88 -3.41 -2.27 -8.23
N ILE A 89 -4.13 -2.60 -7.16
CA ILE A 89 -5.47 -2.04 -6.89
C ILE A 89 -5.37 -0.51 -6.71
N ALA A 90 -4.41 -0.03 -5.92
CA ALA A 90 -4.18 1.40 -5.72
C ALA A 90 -3.85 2.13 -7.03
N LEU A 91 -3.11 1.50 -7.96
CA LEU A 91 -2.91 2.05 -9.30
C LEU A 91 -4.21 2.16 -10.09
N GLY A 92 -5.07 1.13 -10.04
CA GLY A 92 -6.40 1.21 -10.63
C GLY A 92 -7.23 2.37 -10.07
N VAL A 93 -7.24 2.53 -8.74
CA VAL A 93 -7.90 3.66 -8.07
C VAL A 93 -7.31 5.01 -8.52
N SER A 94 -5.99 5.12 -8.60
CA SER A 94 -5.31 6.34 -9.04
C SER A 94 -5.67 6.74 -10.48
N TYR A 95 -5.85 5.75 -11.37
CA TYR A 95 -6.28 5.99 -12.76
C TYR A 95 -7.67 6.64 -12.80
N TYR A 96 -8.62 6.12 -12.00
CA TYR A 96 -9.97 6.70 -11.91
C TYR A 96 -9.94 8.10 -11.28
N MET A 97 -9.10 8.35 -10.28
CA MET A 97 -8.94 9.68 -9.68
C MET A 97 -8.39 10.70 -10.69
N ILE A 98 -7.35 10.33 -11.46
CA ILE A 98 -6.77 11.18 -12.49
C ILE A 98 -7.79 11.46 -13.59
N SER A 99 -8.51 10.43 -14.04
CA SER A 99 -9.57 10.57 -15.05
C SER A 99 -10.70 11.48 -14.55
N GLY A 100 -11.00 11.42 -13.26
CA GLY A 100 -11.93 12.32 -12.55
C GLY A 100 -11.37 13.70 -12.21
N LYS A 101 -10.21 14.09 -12.75
CA LYS A 101 -9.53 15.40 -12.52
C LYS A 101 -9.05 15.64 -11.08
N LEU A 102 -9.01 14.61 -10.22
CA LEU A 102 -8.43 14.67 -8.87
C LEU A 102 -6.91 14.50 -8.91
N PHE A 103 -6.23 15.33 -9.70
CA PHE A 103 -4.79 15.20 -9.97
C PHE A 103 -3.92 15.28 -8.72
N LEU A 104 -4.30 16.14 -7.75
CA LEU A 104 -3.55 16.35 -6.52
C LEU A 104 -3.42 15.09 -5.66
N ILE A 105 -4.38 14.16 -5.76
CA ILE A 105 -4.39 12.91 -5.00
C ILE A 105 -3.98 11.74 -5.90
N GLY A 106 -4.49 11.71 -7.13
CA GLY A 106 -4.25 10.63 -8.07
C GLY A 106 -2.78 10.46 -8.45
N PHE A 107 -2.05 11.54 -8.73
CA PHE A 107 -0.63 11.43 -9.09
C PHE A 107 0.24 10.95 -7.92
N PRO A 108 0.16 11.53 -6.70
CA PRO A 108 0.91 10.99 -5.56
C PRO A 108 0.59 9.53 -5.25
N LEU A 109 -0.69 9.13 -5.33
CA LEU A 109 -1.09 7.73 -5.11
C LEU A 109 -0.44 6.79 -6.15
N ALA A 110 -0.48 7.17 -7.43
CA ALA A 110 0.13 6.39 -8.50
C ALA A 110 1.65 6.21 -8.28
N LEU A 111 2.34 7.29 -7.92
CA LEU A 111 3.78 7.25 -7.64
C LEU A 111 4.10 6.36 -6.44
N LEU A 112 3.38 6.53 -5.33
CA LEU A 112 3.57 5.72 -4.14
C LEU A 112 3.39 4.22 -4.46
N ALA A 113 2.31 3.88 -5.17
CA ALA A 113 2.02 2.51 -5.54
C ALA A 113 3.09 1.90 -6.48
N LEU A 114 3.57 2.66 -7.48
CA LEU A 114 4.65 2.21 -8.35
C LEU A 114 5.94 1.93 -7.56
N PHE A 115 6.34 2.85 -6.68
CA PHE A 115 7.54 2.67 -5.87
C PHE A 115 7.44 1.46 -4.94
N THR A 116 6.26 1.21 -4.37
CA THR A 116 6.03 0.05 -3.52
C THR A 116 6.01 -1.25 -4.31
N ILE A 117 5.41 -1.29 -5.50
CA ILE A 117 5.46 -2.45 -6.39
C ILE A 117 6.90 -2.80 -6.73
N PHE A 118 7.70 -1.85 -7.22
CA PHE A 118 9.10 -2.11 -7.58
C PHE A 118 9.92 -2.55 -6.37
N SER A 119 9.76 -1.88 -5.23
CA SER A 119 10.46 -2.26 -4.01
C SER A 119 10.06 -3.66 -3.52
N SER A 120 8.79 -4.03 -3.66
CA SER A 120 8.27 -5.33 -3.23
C SER A 120 8.70 -6.46 -4.14
N ILE A 121 8.67 -6.26 -5.46
CA ILE A 121 9.11 -7.25 -6.45
C ILE A 121 10.59 -7.56 -6.27
N PHE A 122 11.43 -6.53 -6.12
CA PHE A 122 12.88 -6.69 -6.00
C PHE A 122 13.38 -6.86 -4.56
N GLY A 123 12.50 -6.78 -3.57
CA GLY A 123 12.81 -6.86 -2.14
C GLY A 123 12.76 -8.28 -1.55
N TYR A 124 12.41 -9.29 -2.35
CA TYR A 124 12.38 -10.69 -1.93
C TYR A 124 12.84 -11.60 -3.07
N ARG A 125 13.69 -12.59 -2.73
CA ARG A 125 14.14 -13.63 -3.66
C ARG A 125 13.83 -14.99 -3.03
N GLU A 126 13.23 -15.85 -3.84
CA GLU A 126 12.97 -17.25 -3.49
C GLU A 126 14.26 -18.06 -3.37
#